data_AF-A0A223ZED4-F1
#
_entry.id   AF-A0A223ZED4-F1
#
_cell.length_a   1.000
_cell.length_b   1.000
_cell.length_c   1.000
_cell.angle_alpha   90.00
_cell.angle_beta   90.00
_cell.angle_gamma   90.00
#
_symmetry.space_group_name_H-M   'P 1'
#
loop_
_entity.id
_entity.type
_entity.pdbx_description
1 polymer ?
#
loop_
_entity_poly.entity_id
_entity_poly.type
_entity_poly.pdbx_seq_one_letter_code
_entity_poly.pdbx_strand_id
1 'polypeptide(L)'
;DIQSGVDIIIGPGTEAIAGEGKILTAGALDTHIHYICPQQIEEALMSGVTTMLGGGTGPATGTNATTCTPGPWHLARMIQAADAFPMNLAFAGKGNASK
;
A
#
# COMPACT_ATOMS: atom_id res chain seq x y z
N ASP A 1 9.21 -16.40 33.15
CA ASP A 1 9.46 -16.86 34.53
C ASP A 1 10.46 -18.01 34.62
N ILE A 2 10.44 -18.97 33.70
CA ILE A 2 11.28 -20.19 33.75
C ILE A 2 12.36 -20.30 32.65
N GLN A 3 12.33 -19.43 31.64
CA GLN A 3 13.30 -19.38 30.54
C GLN A 3 14.26 -18.20 30.75
N SER A 4 15.55 -18.40 30.48
CA SER A 4 16.57 -17.35 30.56
C SER A 4 16.59 -16.48 29.30
N GLY A 5 16.95 -15.20 29.44
CA GLY A 5 17.24 -14.30 28.31
C GLY A 5 16.02 -13.87 27.47
N VAL A 6 14.81 -13.94 28.01
CA VAL A 6 13.57 -13.56 27.29
C VAL A 6 13.36 -12.04 27.32
N ASP A 7 13.21 -11.43 26.15
CA ASP A 7 12.86 -10.02 25.92
C ASP A 7 11.53 -9.84 25.15
N ILE A 8 11.11 -10.85 24.40
CA ILE A 8 9.77 -10.94 23.77
C ILE A 8 8.89 -11.87 24.61
N ILE A 9 7.96 -11.30 25.37
CA ILE A 9 7.08 -12.03 26.29
C ILE A 9 5.84 -12.56 25.55
N ILE A 10 5.57 -13.85 25.71
CA ILE A 10 4.31 -14.50 25.26
C ILE A 10 3.38 -14.60 26.48
N GLY A 11 2.20 -14.00 26.40
CA GLY A 11 1.21 -13.98 27.47
C GLY A 11 -0.22 -14.19 26.97
N PRO A 12 -1.24 -13.98 27.83
CA PRO A 12 -2.64 -14.23 27.49
C PRO A 12 -3.18 -13.37 26.32
N GLY A 13 -2.52 -12.26 26.00
CA GLY A 13 -2.87 -11.38 24.89
C GLY A 13 -2.03 -11.57 23.63
N THR A 14 -1.17 -12.60 23.58
CA THR A 14 -0.28 -12.87 22.44
C THR A 14 -0.90 -13.90 21.51
N GLU A 15 -1.17 -13.50 20.25
CA GLU A 15 -1.48 -14.45 19.17
C GLU A 15 -0.18 -15.00 18.56
N ALA A 16 -0.22 -16.25 18.05
CA ALA A 16 0.91 -16.94 17.46
C ALA A 16 0.65 -17.30 15.98
N ILE A 17 1.60 -16.97 15.12
CA ILE A 17 1.65 -17.44 13.72
C ILE A 17 2.85 -18.37 13.58
N ALA A 18 2.60 -19.62 13.16
CA ALA A 18 3.62 -20.65 12.96
C ALA A 18 4.52 -20.33 11.76
N GLY A 19 5.81 -20.05 12.01
CA GLY A 19 6.80 -19.64 11.00
C GLY A 19 7.79 -20.73 10.60
N GLU A 20 7.72 -21.92 11.20
CA GLU A 20 8.68 -22.99 10.96
C GLU A 20 8.68 -23.46 9.49
N GLY A 21 9.88 -23.54 8.92
CA GLY A 21 10.09 -23.90 7.52
C GLY A 21 9.53 -22.87 6.52
N LYS A 22 9.29 -21.62 6.93
CA LYS A 22 8.88 -20.51 6.06
C LYS A 22 9.97 -19.44 5.99
N ILE A 23 9.94 -18.65 4.91
CA ILE A 23 10.74 -17.44 4.78
C ILE A 23 9.84 -16.26 5.10
N LEU A 24 10.27 -15.41 6.03
CA LEU A 24 9.61 -14.16 6.35
C LEU A 24 10.35 -13.02 5.66
N THR A 25 9.59 -12.14 5.00
CA THR A 25 10.11 -10.94 4.36
C THR A 25 9.25 -9.75 4.76
N ALA A 26 9.79 -8.53 4.61
CA ALA A 26 8.94 -7.35 4.65
C ALA A 26 7.99 -7.35 3.44
N GLY A 27 6.83 -6.72 3.57
CA GLY A 27 5.97 -6.50 2.42
C GLY A 27 6.63 -5.59 1.40
N ALA A 28 6.43 -5.86 0.11
CA ALA A 28 7.02 -5.07 -0.95
C ALA A 28 6.39 -3.67 -1.05
N LEU A 29 7.18 -2.72 -1.55
CA LEU A 29 6.79 -1.35 -1.85
C LEU A 29 6.91 -1.14 -3.36
N ASP A 30 5.78 -0.90 -4.03
CA ASP A 30 5.77 -0.48 -5.43
C ASP A 30 5.60 1.03 -5.51
N THR A 31 6.54 1.72 -6.15
CA THR A 31 6.57 3.18 -6.25
C THR A 31 6.19 3.72 -7.63
N HIS A 32 5.70 2.88 -8.54
CA HIS A 32 5.31 3.30 -9.89
C HIS A 32 3.90 2.82 -10.24
N ILE A 33 2.94 3.18 -9.39
CA ILE A 33 1.56 2.74 -9.57
C ILE A 33 0.74 3.74 -10.39
N HIS A 34 0.09 3.23 -11.43
CA HIS A 34 -0.97 3.95 -12.12
C HIS A 34 -2.32 3.49 -11.57
N TYR A 35 -3.01 4.34 -10.80
CA TYR A 35 -4.32 4.00 -10.22
C TYR A 35 -5.46 4.02 -11.26
N ILE A 36 -5.35 3.15 -12.27
CA ILE A 36 -6.28 2.94 -13.40
C ILE A 36 -7.57 2.29 -12.94
N CYS A 37 -7.47 1.27 -12.09
CA CYS A 37 -8.62 0.53 -11.57
C CYS A 37 -8.33 0.03 -10.14
N PRO A 38 -9.35 -0.18 -9.29
CA PRO A 38 -9.14 -0.67 -7.92
C PRO A 38 -8.67 -2.14 -7.85
N GLN A 39 -8.95 -2.95 -8.86
CA GLN A 39 -8.62 -4.39 -8.87
C GLN A 39 -7.11 -4.65 -8.73
N GLN A 40 -6.27 -3.74 -9.23
CA GLN A 40 -4.81 -3.88 -9.12
C GLN A 40 -4.31 -3.89 -7.66
N ILE A 41 -5.08 -3.34 -6.71
CA ILE A 41 -4.71 -3.32 -5.29
C ILE A 41 -4.74 -4.74 -4.73
N GLU A 42 -5.75 -5.54 -5.08
CA GLU A 42 -5.83 -6.94 -4.69
C GLU A 42 -4.73 -7.76 -5.35
N GLU A 43 -4.49 -7.56 -6.65
CA GLU A 43 -3.42 -8.25 -7.39
C GLU A 43 -2.05 -7.98 -6.75
N ALA A 44 -1.76 -6.70 -6.42
CA ALA A 44 -0.53 -6.31 -5.75
C ALA A 44 -0.41 -6.96 -4.35
N LEU A 45 -1.50 -7.02 -3.59
CA LEU A 45 -1.50 -7.67 -2.28
C LEU A 45 -1.19 -9.16 -2.38
N MET A 46 -1.79 -9.85 -3.35
CA MET A 46 -1.56 -11.27 -3.58
C MET A 46 -0.14 -11.57 -4.08
N SER A 47 0.54 -10.60 -4.69
CA SER A 47 1.96 -10.70 -5.04
C SER A 47 2.92 -10.33 -3.91
N GLY A 48 2.42 -9.98 -2.72
CA GLY A 48 3.23 -9.60 -1.56
C GLY A 48 3.57 -8.11 -1.44
N VAL A 49 2.99 -7.25 -2.28
CA VAL A 49 3.08 -5.78 -2.14
C VAL A 49 2.11 -5.33 -1.06
N THR A 50 2.60 -4.57 -0.09
CA THR A 50 1.78 -4.05 1.02
C THR A 50 1.69 -2.52 1.03
N THR A 51 2.48 -1.88 0.17
CA THR A 51 2.47 -0.42 0.01
C THR A 51 2.57 -0.07 -1.47
N MET A 52 1.68 0.81 -1.92
CA MET A 52 1.64 1.33 -3.29
C MET A 52 1.79 2.85 -3.25
N LEU A 53 2.74 3.39 -3.99
CA LEU A 53 2.90 4.82 -4.25
C LEU A 53 2.76 5.06 -5.75
N GLY A 54 1.92 6.03 -6.10
CA GLY A 54 1.64 6.32 -7.50
C GLY A 54 0.64 7.44 -7.67
N GLY A 55 -0.08 7.47 -8.79
CA GLY A 55 -1.12 8.46 -9.02
C GLY A 55 -2.11 8.02 -10.08
N GLY A 56 -3.28 8.65 -10.05
CA GLY A 56 -4.38 8.34 -10.96
C GLY A 56 -5.74 8.75 -10.41
N THR A 57 -6.74 8.64 -11.27
CA THR A 57 -8.15 8.95 -10.98
C THR A 57 -9.10 7.94 -11.62
N GLY A 58 -8.68 6.69 -11.74
CA GLY A 58 -9.37 5.68 -12.54
C GLY A 58 -8.92 5.68 -14.01
N PRO A 59 -9.70 5.08 -14.94
CA PRO A 59 -9.26 4.74 -16.30
C PRO A 59 -9.28 5.94 -17.27
N ALA A 60 -8.89 7.12 -16.79
CA ALA A 60 -8.72 8.31 -17.61
C ALA A 60 -7.42 8.21 -18.41
N THR A 61 -7.40 8.78 -19.63
CA THR A 61 -6.19 8.84 -20.49
C THR A 61 -4.97 9.39 -19.75
N GLY A 62 -5.18 10.40 -18.89
CA GLY A 62 -4.11 10.96 -18.06
C GLY A 62 -3.50 9.94 -17.09
N THR A 63 -4.33 9.15 -16.40
CA THR A 63 -3.87 8.08 -15.51
C THR A 63 -3.14 6.98 -16.30
N ASN A 64 -3.64 6.61 -17.48
CA ASN A 64 -3.02 5.56 -18.29
C ASN A 64 -1.61 5.96 -18.78
N ALA A 65 -1.34 7.26 -18.86
CA ALA A 65 -0.05 7.79 -19.29
C ALA A 65 0.86 8.23 -18.14
N THR A 66 0.31 8.65 -17.00
CA THR A 66 1.06 9.29 -15.92
C THR A 66 0.57 8.85 -14.53
N THR A 67 1.51 8.67 -13.60
CA THR A 67 1.22 8.39 -12.18
C THR A 67 0.84 9.67 -11.43
N CYS A 68 -0.19 10.37 -11.91
CA CYS A 68 -0.61 11.65 -11.36
C CYS A 68 -2.08 11.63 -10.92
N THR A 69 -2.34 12.03 -9.68
CA THR A 69 -3.65 12.42 -9.16
C THR A 69 -3.74 13.96 -9.18
N PRO A 70 -4.33 14.57 -10.22
CA PRO A 70 -4.16 15.99 -10.49
C PRO A 70 -5.06 16.87 -9.61
N GLY A 71 -4.45 17.64 -8.72
CA GLY A 71 -5.10 18.72 -7.99
C GLY A 71 -5.87 18.29 -6.72
N PRO A 72 -6.26 19.26 -5.86
CA PRO A 72 -6.76 18.97 -4.52
C PRO A 72 -8.04 18.13 -4.48
N TRP A 73 -8.96 18.36 -5.43
CA TRP A 73 -10.23 17.63 -5.46
C TRP A 73 -10.02 16.14 -5.73
N HIS A 74 -9.21 15.81 -6.74
CA HIS A 74 -8.90 14.41 -7.07
C HIS A 74 -8.12 13.73 -5.95
N LEU A 75 -7.15 14.42 -5.33
CA LEU A 75 -6.45 13.89 -4.16
C LEU A 75 -7.40 13.57 -3.01
N ALA A 76 -8.32 14.48 -2.68
CA ALA A 76 -9.32 14.24 -1.64
C ALA A 76 -10.23 13.05 -1.97
N ARG A 77 -10.65 12.87 -3.23
CA ARG A 77 -11.44 11.70 -3.65
C ARG A 77 -10.66 10.39 -3.58
N MET A 78 -9.39 10.39 -3.99
CA MET A 78 -8.55 9.19 -3.96
C MET A 78 -8.19 8.78 -2.53
N ILE A 79 -7.91 9.75 -1.64
CA ILE A 79 -7.70 9.48 -0.21
C ILE A 79 -8.96 8.88 0.41
N GLN A 80 -10.15 9.38 0.08
CA GLN A 80 -11.41 8.78 0.56
C GLN A 80 -11.64 7.36 0.01
N ALA A 81 -11.27 7.11 -1.26
CA ALA A 81 -11.37 5.78 -1.83
C ALA A 81 -10.38 4.78 -1.20
N ALA A 82 -9.24 5.26 -0.66
CA ALA A 82 -8.22 4.44 -0.04
C ALA A 82 -8.72 3.70 1.23
N ASP A 83 -9.66 4.30 1.97
CA ASP A 83 -10.23 3.71 3.21
C ASP A 83 -10.92 2.35 2.97
N ALA A 84 -11.26 2.03 1.73
CA ALA A 84 -11.89 0.76 1.38
C ALA A 84 -10.90 -0.43 1.27
N PHE A 85 -9.58 -0.19 1.36
CA PHE A 85 -8.57 -1.21 1.05
C PHE A 85 -7.61 -1.47 2.22
N PRO A 86 -7.26 -2.74 2.49
CA PRO A 86 -6.28 -3.10 3.51
C PRO A 86 -4.83 -2.92 2.99
N MET A 87 -4.48 -1.72 2.54
CA MET A 87 -3.18 -1.42 1.96
C MET A 87 -2.73 0.00 2.29
N ASN A 88 -1.41 0.20 2.44
CA ASN A 88 -0.85 1.54 2.53
C ASN A 88 -0.81 2.16 1.12
N LEU A 89 -1.60 3.23 0.89
CA LEU A 89 -1.70 3.89 -0.41
C LEU A 89 -1.20 5.34 -0.33
N ALA A 90 -0.34 5.73 -1.28
CA ALA A 90 0.22 7.08 -1.38
C ALA A 90 0.01 7.67 -2.80
N PHE A 91 -0.36 8.94 -2.85
CA PHE A 91 -0.77 9.62 -4.09
C PHE A 91 0.17 10.77 -4.47
N ALA A 92 0.68 10.74 -5.69
CA ALA A 92 1.53 11.75 -6.31
C ALA A 92 0.67 12.74 -7.11
N GLY A 93 0.91 14.04 -6.87
CA GLY A 93 0.32 15.11 -7.67
C GLY A 93 0.94 15.21 -9.07
N LYS A 94 0.35 16.06 -9.92
CA LYS A 94 0.97 16.43 -11.19
C LYS A 94 2.02 17.52 -10.97
N GLY A 95 3.29 17.20 -11.15
CA GLY A 95 4.41 18.13 -10.94
C GLY A 95 4.66 19.10 -12.10
N ASN A 96 4.04 18.90 -13.26
CA ASN A 96 4.23 19.75 -14.43
C ASN A 96 3.55 21.12 -14.26
N ALA A 97 4.31 22.11 -13.82
CA ALA A 97 3.90 23.51 -13.74
C ALA A 97 5.13 24.41 -13.97
N SER A 98 4.91 25.62 -14.51
CA SER A 98 5.96 26.62 -14.76
C SER A 98 5.94 27.79 -13.77
N LYS A 99 5.12 27.69 -12.73
CA LYS A 99 5.00 28.63 -11.62
C LYS A 99 5.04 27.88 -10.31
#